data_AF-A0ABD6HGV0-F1
#
_entry.id   AF-A0ABD6HGV0-F1
#
_cell.length_a   1.000
_cell.length_b   1.000
_cell.length_c   1.000
_cell.angle_alpha   90.00
_cell.angle_beta   90.00
_cell.angle_gamma   90.00
#
_symmetry.space_group_name_H-M   'P 1'
#
loop_
_entity.id
_entity.type
_entity.pdbx_description
1 polymer ?
#
loop_
_entity_poly.entity_id
_entity_poly.type
_entity_poly.pdbx_seq_one_letter_code
_entity_poly.pdbx_strand_id
1 'polypeptide(L)'
;MADLLSSLKNLPNSSGVYQYFDKNRQLLYIGKAKNLKKRIKSYFSIRNNEITPNYRASLRIQMMVKQIAFLETILVENEQDALILENSLIKQLKPKYNILLRDDKTYPYIYMDFSTDFPIPLITRKILKQPGVKYFGPFTSGAKDILDSLYELLPLVQKKNCIKDKKACMFYQIERCKAPCEDKITKEEYLKIAKECLEMIENKDRLIKELELKMERLSSNLRFEEALIYRDRIAKIQKIAPFTCMDLAKLYDLDIFAFYGGNNKAVLVKMFMRGGKIISSAFEKIHSLNGFDTDEAMKQAIINHYQSHLPLMPEQILLSACSNETLKELQEFISHQYSKKIALNIPKKGDKLALIEIAMKNAQEIFSQEKTSNEDRILEEAQSLFNLECVPYRVEIFDTSHHSNSQCVGGMVVYENNAFQKDSYRRYHLKGSNEYDQMSELLTRRALDFAKEPPPNLWVIDGGRVQLNIALEILKNSGSFVEVIAISKEKRDSKAYRSKGGAKDIIHTISNTFKLLPSDKRLQWVQKLRDESHRYAINFHRSTKLKNMKQIALLKEKGIGEASVKKLLDYFGSFEAIEKASEQEKNAVLRKRK
;
A
#
# COMPACT_ATOMS: atom_id res chain seq x y z
N MET A 1 17.35 -0.65 2.86
CA MET A 1 18.08 -1.31 3.95
C MET A 1 17.68 -0.74 5.31
N ALA A 2 17.79 0.57 5.56
CA ALA A 2 17.30 1.20 6.79
C ALA A 2 15.80 0.95 7.06
N ASP A 3 14.96 1.09 6.03
CA ASP A 3 13.50 0.83 6.14
C ASP A 3 13.15 -0.62 6.45
N LEU A 4 13.82 -1.61 5.83
CA LEU A 4 13.53 -3.01 6.13
C LEU A 4 13.87 -3.36 7.58
N LEU A 5 14.94 -2.79 8.12
CA LEU A 5 15.41 -3.07 9.48
C LEU A 5 14.47 -2.47 10.53
N SER A 6 13.92 -1.28 10.28
CA SER A 6 12.87 -0.70 11.13
C SER A 6 11.57 -1.51 11.02
N SER A 7 11.15 -1.90 9.81
CA SER A 7 9.98 -2.77 9.62
C SER A 7 10.11 -4.12 10.35
N LEU A 8 11.29 -4.75 10.32
CA LEU A 8 11.54 -6.02 11.03
C LEU A 8 11.53 -5.90 12.57
N LYS A 9 11.79 -4.70 13.11
CA LYS A 9 11.69 -4.42 14.55
C LYS A 9 10.21 -4.28 14.96
N ASN A 10 9.41 -3.63 14.13
CA ASN A 10 8.01 -3.29 14.39
C ASN A 10 7.04 -4.21 13.65
N LEU A 11 7.08 -5.52 13.95
CA LEU A 11 6.17 -6.49 13.35
C LEU A 11 5.03 -6.87 14.31
N PRO A 12 3.80 -7.02 13.78
CA PRO A 12 2.64 -7.41 14.58
C PRO A 12 2.72 -8.87 15.04
N ASN A 13 2.17 -9.16 16.22
CA ASN A 13 2.04 -10.52 16.77
C ASN A 13 0.78 -11.27 16.30
N SER A 14 -0.01 -10.65 15.42
CA SER A 14 -1.30 -11.11 14.94
C SER A 14 -1.20 -12.07 13.75
N SER A 15 -2.33 -12.68 13.39
CA SER A 15 -2.47 -13.48 12.16
C SER A 15 -2.57 -12.54 10.94
N GLY A 16 -2.09 -13.00 9.79
CA GLY A 16 -2.16 -12.22 8.57
C GLY A 16 -1.35 -12.76 7.41
N VAL A 17 -1.33 -11.97 6.35
CA VAL A 17 -0.54 -12.19 5.15
C VAL A 17 0.58 -11.16 5.10
N TYR A 18 1.79 -11.57 4.72
CA TYR A 18 2.91 -10.67 4.46
C TYR A 18 3.33 -10.75 2.99
N GLN A 19 3.80 -9.62 2.49
CA GLN A 19 4.24 -9.43 1.12
C GLN A 19 5.67 -8.89 1.11
N TYR A 20 6.52 -9.47 0.27
CA TYR A 20 7.89 -9.02 0.07
C TYR A 20 8.03 -8.38 -1.31
N PHE A 21 8.69 -7.23 -1.34
CA PHE A 21 8.93 -6.48 -2.56
C PHE A 21 10.41 -6.19 -2.76
N ASP A 22 10.82 -6.08 -4.01
CA ASP A 22 12.17 -5.65 -4.37
C ASP A 22 12.34 -4.12 -4.31
N LYS A 23 13.55 -3.65 -4.62
CA LYS A 23 13.90 -2.22 -4.64
C LYS A 23 13.07 -1.36 -5.61
N ASN A 24 12.43 -1.97 -6.59
CA ASN A 24 11.57 -1.32 -7.59
C ASN A 24 10.08 -1.48 -7.24
N ARG A 25 9.75 -1.92 -6.00
CA ARG A 25 8.39 -2.27 -5.56
C ARG A 25 7.74 -3.40 -6.38
N GLN A 26 8.53 -4.28 -7.00
CA GLN A 26 7.99 -5.47 -7.64
C GLN A 26 7.73 -6.56 -6.61
N LEU A 27 6.53 -7.15 -6.63
CA LEU A 27 6.14 -8.21 -5.70
C LEU A 27 6.94 -9.50 -5.94
N LEU A 28 7.67 -9.92 -4.92
CA LEU A 28 8.54 -11.10 -4.94
C LEU A 28 7.82 -12.33 -4.39
N TYR A 29 7.12 -12.18 -3.26
CA TYR A 29 6.57 -13.30 -2.51
C TYR A 29 5.41 -12.88 -1.62
N ILE A 30 4.46 -13.79 -1.44
CA ILE A 30 3.33 -13.66 -0.52
C ILE A 30 3.33 -14.86 0.41
N GLY A 31 3.14 -14.66 1.71
CA GLY A 31 3.01 -15.74 2.66
C GLY A 31 2.03 -15.46 3.80
N LYS A 32 1.51 -16.51 4.43
CA LYS A 32 0.65 -16.42 5.62
C LYS A 32 1.37 -16.74 6.92
N ALA A 33 0.83 -16.23 8.02
CA ALA A 33 1.29 -16.54 9.36
C ALA A 33 0.16 -16.44 10.40
N LYS A 34 0.16 -17.34 11.38
CA LYS A 34 -0.60 -17.17 12.64
C LYS A 34 -0.01 -16.07 13.54
N ASN A 35 1.32 -15.89 13.45
CA ASN A 35 2.04 -14.81 14.10
C ASN A 35 3.06 -14.24 13.10
N LEU A 36 2.74 -13.06 12.56
CA LEU A 36 3.54 -12.40 11.53
C LEU A 36 4.97 -12.14 11.99
N LYS A 37 5.17 -11.59 13.19
CA LYS A 37 6.50 -11.32 13.76
C LYS A 37 7.41 -12.55 13.77
N LYS A 38 6.97 -13.67 14.34
CA LYS A 38 7.76 -14.91 14.40
C LYS A 38 8.05 -15.46 13.01
N ARG A 39 7.03 -15.47 12.13
CA ARG A 39 7.16 -16.04 10.78
C ARG A 39 8.11 -15.21 9.91
N ILE A 40 7.94 -13.90 9.86
CA ILE A 40 8.76 -13.01 9.04
C ILE A 40 10.20 -13.03 9.55
N LYS A 41 10.43 -12.93 10.87
CA LYS A 41 11.79 -12.99 11.43
C LYS A 41 12.52 -14.29 11.10
N SER A 42 11.80 -15.41 10.91
CA SER A 42 12.43 -16.70 10.57
C SER A 42 13.20 -16.70 9.24
N TYR A 43 12.87 -15.78 8.32
CA TYR A 43 13.56 -15.63 7.02
C TYR A 43 14.90 -14.90 7.13
N PHE A 44 15.10 -14.12 8.19
CA PHE A 44 16.22 -13.20 8.33
C PHE A 44 17.14 -13.58 9.50
N SER A 45 18.42 -13.32 9.36
CA SER A 45 19.40 -13.31 10.44
C SER A 45 19.93 -11.88 10.57
N ILE A 46 19.83 -11.31 11.77
CA ILE A 46 20.29 -9.95 12.07
C ILE A 46 21.57 -10.07 12.89
N ARG A 47 22.69 -9.59 12.35
CA ARG A 47 23.98 -9.48 13.06
C ARG A 47 24.57 -8.11 12.79
N ASN A 48 25.05 -7.40 13.81
CA ASN A 48 25.67 -6.07 13.66
C ASN A 48 24.82 -5.06 12.86
N ASN A 49 23.50 -5.07 13.01
CA ASN A 49 22.55 -4.29 12.19
C ASN A 49 22.62 -4.56 10.66
N GLU A 50 23.18 -5.69 10.25
CA GLU A 50 23.06 -6.20 8.89
C GLU A 50 22.00 -7.29 8.81
N ILE A 51 21.15 -7.19 7.79
CA ILE A 51 20.12 -8.19 7.48
C ILE A 51 20.70 -9.15 6.47
N THR A 52 20.85 -10.40 6.89
CA THR A 52 21.28 -11.50 6.02
C THR A 52 20.18 -12.56 5.93
N PRO A 53 20.13 -13.35 4.85
CA PRO A 53 19.22 -14.49 4.79
C PRO A 53 19.54 -15.49 5.89
N ASN A 54 18.51 -16.13 6.44
CA ASN A 54 18.72 -17.27 7.31
C ASN A 54 19.33 -18.44 6.50
N TYR A 55 20.59 -18.78 6.78
CA TYR A 55 21.34 -19.82 6.07
C TYR A 55 20.74 -21.23 6.21
N ARG A 56 19.84 -21.46 7.18
CA ARG A 56 19.09 -22.73 7.30
C ARG A 56 17.93 -22.84 6.31
N ALA A 57 17.55 -21.75 5.64
CA ALA A 57 16.51 -21.76 4.63
C ALA A 57 17.04 -22.29 3.28
N SER A 58 16.13 -22.74 2.41
CA SER A 58 16.50 -23.21 1.06
C SER A 58 17.15 -22.10 0.23
N LEU A 59 18.02 -22.48 -0.73
CA LEU A 59 18.76 -21.53 -1.58
C LEU A 59 17.83 -20.51 -2.25
N ARG A 60 16.67 -20.97 -2.73
CA ARG A 60 15.62 -20.12 -3.31
C ARG A 60 15.15 -19.03 -2.35
N ILE A 61 14.89 -19.37 -1.09
CA ILE A 61 14.48 -18.42 -0.06
C ILE A 61 15.61 -17.45 0.25
N GLN A 62 16.86 -17.93 0.32
CA GLN A 62 18.01 -17.06 0.54
C GLN A 62 18.18 -16.04 -0.61
N MET A 63 17.99 -16.46 -1.86
CA MET A 63 18.01 -15.56 -3.03
C MET A 63 16.88 -14.53 -2.99
N MET A 64 15.67 -14.96 -2.62
CA MET A 64 14.54 -14.06 -2.44
C MET A 64 14.86 -13.00 -1.38
N VAL A 65 15.34 -13.42 -0.20
CA VAL A 65 15.64 -12.52 0.92
C VAL A 65 16.68 -11.47 0.55
N LYS A 66 17.69 -11.83 -0.26
CA LYS A 66 18.68 -10.87 -0.78
C LYS A 66 18.09 -9.77 -1.67
N GLN A 67 16.93 -10.00 -2.28
CA GLN A 67 16.25 -9.04 -3.15
C GLN A 67 15.25 -8.15 -2.40
N ILE A 68 14.86 -8.51 -1.18
CA ILE A 68 13.83 -7.79 -0.41
C ILE A 68 14.34 -6.40 -0.06
N ALA A 69 13.58 -5.38 -0.45
CA ALA A 69 13.77 -4.01 -0.02
C ALA A 69 12.63 -3.53 0.88
N PHE A 70 11.40 -3.98 0.64
CA PHE A 70 10.21 -3.59 1.39
C PHE A 70 9.38 -4.79 1.83
N LEU A 71 8.62 -4.58 2.91
CA LEU A 71 7.74 -5.55 3.54
C LEU A 71 6.42 -4.88 3.89
N GLU A 72 5.32 -5.51 3.52
CA GLU A 72 3.97 -5.07 3.89
C GLU A 72 3.20 -6.23 4.53
N THR A 73 2.27 -5.92 5.42
CA THR A 73 1.46 -6.93 6.12
C THR A 73 -0.01 -6.55 6.11
N ILE A 74 -0.88 -7.52 5.86
CA ILE A 74 -2.33 -7.40 5.96
C ILE A 74 -2.78 -8.25 7.15
N LEU A 75 -3.29 -7.57 8.18
CA LEU A 75 -3.86 -8.23 9.35
C LEU A 75 -5.23 -8.79 9.06
N VAL A 76 -5.47 -10.00 9.56
CA VAL A 76 -6.75 -10.70 9.54
C VAL A 76 -7.03 -11.29 10.91
N GLU A 77 -8.27 -11.70 11.17
CA GLU A 77 -8.69 -12.12 12.51
C GLU A 77 -8.06 -13.44 12.93
N ASN A 78 -8.01 -14.40 12.01
CA ASN A 78 -7.60 -15.77 12.31
C ASN A 78 -6.71 -16.38 11.21
N GLU A 79 -6.16 -17.58 11.47
CA GLU A 79 -5.27 -18.25 10.53
C GLU A 79 -5.98 -18.71 9.24
N GLN A 80 -7.28 -19.00 9.30
CA GLN A 80 -8.04 -19.45 8.14
C GLN A 80 -8.25 -18.31 7.15
N ASP A 81 -8.56 -17.11 7.64
CA ASP A 81 -8.64 -15.92 6.79
C ASP A 81 -7.29 -15.62 6.14
N ALA A 82 -6.19 -15.79 6.88
CA ALA A 82 -4.84 -15.62 6.33
C ALA A 82 -4.55 -16.63 5.20
N LEU A 83 -4.99 -17.89 5.34
CA LEU A 83 -4.88 -18.92 4.30
C LEU A 83 -5.69 -18.56 3.05
N ILE A 84 -6.92 -18.12 3.24
CA ILE A 84 -7.84 -17.75 2.14
C ILE A 84 -7.28 -16.55 1.38
N LEU A 85 -6.85 -15.52 2.11
CA LEU A 85 -6.28 -14.30 1.55
C LEU A 85 -4.95 -14.57 0.82
N GLU A 86 -4.06 -15.39 1.40
CA GLU A 86 -2.81 -15.80 0.74
C GLU A 86 -3.08 -16.51 -0.58
N ASN A 87 -3.95 -17.52 -0.58
CA ASN A 87 -4.32 -18.28 -1.78
C ASN A 87 -4.88 -17.33 -2.86
N SER A 88 -5.76 -16.41 -2.46
CA SER A 88 -6.32 -15.41 -3.35
C SER A 88 -5.25 -14.53 -4.00
N LEU A 89 -4.38 -13.94 -3.19
CA LEU A 89 -3.34 -13.02 -3.63
C LEU A 89 -2.29 -13.71 -4.53
N ILE A 90 -1.87 -14.93 -4.20
CA ILE A 90 -0.89 -15.67 -5.01
C ILE A 90 -1.42 -15.94 -6.42
N LYS A 91 -2.69 -16.30 -6.55
CA LYS A 91 -3.28 -16.62 -7.87
C LYS A 91 -3.41 -15.42 -8.76
N GLN A 92 -3.75 -14.28 -8.18
CA GLN A 92 -3.97 -13.05 -8.93
C GLN A 92 -2.65 -12.38 -9.31
N LEU A 93 -1.74 -12.26 -8.35
CA LEU A 93 -0.49 -11.49 -8.54
C LEU A 93 0.65 -12.37 -9.06
N LYS A 94 0.52 -13.70 -8.99
CA LYS A 94 1.48 -14.71 -9.45
C LYS A 94 2.94 -14.34 -9.16
N PRO A 95 3.26 -14.01 -7.90
CA PRO A 95 4.59 -13.52 -7.51
C PRO A 95 5.69 -14.52 -7.85
N LYS A 96 6.88 -13.97 -8.17
CA LYS A 96 8.01 -14.72 -8.72
C LYS A 96 8.41 -15.94 -7.87
N TYR A 97 8.45 -15.79 -6.55
CA TYR A 97 8.93 -16.82 -5.62
C TYR A 97 7.84 -17.69 -4.99
N ASN A 98 6.56 -17.53 -5.31
CA ASN A 98 5.56 -18.53 -4.92
C ASN A 98 5.56 -19.68 -5.94
N ILE A 99 5.71 -20.92 -5.46
CA ILE A 99 5.65 -22.14 -6.30
C ILE A 99 4.27 -22.80 -6.19
N LEU A 100 3.80 -22.96 -4.96
CA LEU A 100 2.49 -23.55 -4.65
C LEU A 100 1.37 -22.53 -4.85
N LEU A 101 0.13 -23.03 -5.00
CA LEU A 101 -1.10 -22.23 -5.11
C LEU A 101 -1.17 -21.34 -6.36
N ARG A 102 -0.43 -21.68 -7.42
CA ARG A 102 -0.51 -21.01 -8.73
C ARG A 102 -1.56 -21.63 -9.67
N ASP A 103 -2.09 -22.80 -9.30
CA ASP A 103 -3.12 -23.54 -10.04
C ASP A 103 -4.52 -23.02 -9.71
N ASP A 104 -5.51 -23.28 -10.57
CA ASP A 104 -6.86 -22.72 -10.38
C ASP A 104 -7.66 -23.35 -9.23
N LYS A 105 -7.10 -24.32 -8.49
CA LYS A 105 -7.79 -25.04 -7.40
C LYS A 105 -8.02 -24.15 -6.18
N THR A 106 -9.23 -23.62 -6.03
CA THR A 106 -9.66 -22.81 -4.88
C THR A 106 -10.14 -23.67 -3.71
N TYR A 107 -10.21 -23.06 -2.53
CA TYR A 107 -10.86 -23.65 -1.38
C TYR A 107 -12.36 -23.88 -1.67
N PRO A 108 -12.92 -25.03 -1.26
CA PRO A 108 -14.32 -25.34 -1.50
C PRO A 108 -15.27 -24.45 -0.69
N TYR A 109 -16.45 -24.24 -1.24
CA TYR A 109 -17.62 -23.64 -0.61
C TYR A 109 -18.69 -24.72 -0.46
N ILE A 110 -19.56 -24.55 0.53
CA ILE A 110 -20.86 -25.24 0.58
C ILE A 110 -21.88 -24.26 0.00
N TYR A 111 -22.77 -24.73 -0.87
CA TYR A 111 -23.80 -23.87 -1.45
C TYR A 111 -25.16 -24.57 -1.48
N MET A 112 -26.22 -23.77 -1.46
CA MET A 112 -27.61 -24.20 -1.61
C MET A 112 -28.34 -23.30 -2.60
N ASP A 113 -29.05 -23.91 -3.54
CA ASP A 113 -29.79 -23.20 -4.59
C ASP A 113 -31.29 -23.19 -4.30
N PHE A 114 -31.78 -22.08 -3.74
CA PHE A 114 -33.19 -21.88 -3.38
C PHE A 114 -34.08 -21.51 -4.57
N SER A 115 -33.54 -21.45 -5.80
CA SER A 115 -34.37 -21.38 -7.01
C SER A 115 -34.99 -22.73 -7.38
N THR A 116 -34.49 -23.83 -6.78
CA THR A 116 -35.00 -25.18 -7.00
C THR A 116 -36.10 -25.55 -6.00
N ASP A 117 -37.04 -26.43 -6.41
CA ASP A 117 -38.14 -26.89 -5.56
C ASP A 117 -37.67 -27.61 -4.28
N PHE A 118 -36.55 -28.33 -4.37
CA PHE A 118 -35.98 -29.12 -3.27
C PHE A 118 -34.47 -28.81 -3.14
N PRO A 119 -34.11 -27.66 -2.54
CA PRO A 119 -32.72 -27.24 -2.39
C PRO A 119 -31.92 -28.23 -1.53
N ILE A 120 -30.65 -28.45 -1.91
CA ILE A 120 -29.74 -29.36 -1.22
C ILE A 120 -28.37 -28.68 -1.02
N PRO A 121 -27.67 -28.94 0.09
CA PRO A 121 -26.32 -28.45 0.28
C PRO A 121 -25.35 -29.27 -0.58
N LEU A 122 -24.44 -28.58 -1.28
CA LEU A 122 -23.43 -29.20 -2.14
C LEU A 122 -22.08 -28.51 -1.98
N ILE A 123 -20.99 -29.24 -2.20
CA ILE A 123 -19.64 -28.66 -2.25
C ILE A 123 -19.30 -28.25 -3.67
N THR A 124 -18.81 -27.02 -3.83
CA THR A 124 -18.28 -26.50 -5.09
C THR A 124 -16.97 -25.74 -4.86
N ARG A 125 -16.09 -25.72 -5.86
CA ARG A 125 -14.94 -24.80 -5.89
C ARG A 125 -15.17 -23.59 -6.80
N LYS A 126 -16.26 -23.62 -7.58
CA LYS A 126 -16.67 -22.57 -8.50
C LYS A 126 -17.85 -21.81 -7.92
N ILE A 127 -17.77 -20.49 -7.90
CA ILE A 127 -18.89 -19.63 -7.56
C ILE A 127 -19.77 -19.52 -8.80
N LEU A 128 -21.02 -19.97 -8.70
CA LEU A 128 -22.05 -19.82 -9.72
C LEU A 128 -22.76 -18.49 -9.50
N LYS A 129 -22.75 -17.62 -10.51
CA LYS A 129 -23.38 -16.29 -10.48
C LYS A 129 -24.88 -16.40 -10.81
N GLN A 130 -25.68 -16.88 -9.86
CA GLN A 130 -27.12 -17.07 -10.09
C GLN A 130 -27.93 -16.51 -8.90
N PRO A 131 -29.05 -15.81 -9.15
CA PRO A 131 -29.93 -15.36 -8.08
C PRO A 131 -30.54 -16.55 -7.34
N GLY A 132 -30.70 -16.44 -6.01
CA GLY A 132 -31.26 -17.51 -5.17
C GLY A 132 -30.26 -18.55 -4.66
N VAL A 133 -29.00 -18.48 -5.08
CA VAL A 133 -27.94 -19.36 -4.57
C VAL A 133 -27.24 -18.72 -3.38
N LYS A 134 -27.19 -19.44 -2.25
CA LYS A 134 -26.44 -19.06 -1.05
C LYS A 134 -25.17 -19.88 -0.91
N TYR A 135 -24.08 -19.24 -0.51
CA TYR A 135 -22.76 -19.86 -0.34
C TYR A 135 -22.26 -19.68 1.09
N PHE A 136 -21.47 -20.65 1.53
CA PHE A 136 -20.81 -20.69 2.82
C PHE A 136 -19.35 -21.09 2.61
N GLY A 137 -18.43 -20.43 3.33
CA GLY A 137 -16.99 -20.61 3.16
C GLY A 137 -16.32 -19.42 2.45
N PRO A 138 -15.09 -19.57 1.94
CA PRO A 138 -14.45 -20.83 1.60
C PRO A 138 -13.86 -21.57 2.79
N PHE A 139 -13.92 -22.90 2.73
CA PHE A 139 -13.43 -23.79 3.76
C PHE A 139 -11.99 -24.23 3.48
N THR A 140 -11.08 -23.88 4.39
CA THR A 140 -9.70 -24.38 4.35
C THR A 140 -9.63 -25.87 4.73
N SER A 141 -10.56 -26.34 5.56
CA SER A 141 -10.77 -27.73 5.96
C SER A 141 -12.20 -27.95 6.44
N GLY A 142 -12.66 -29.20 6.56
CA GLY A 142 -13.90 -29.52 7.27
C GLY A 142 -15.22 -29.32 6.50
N ALA A 143 -15.19 -28.82 5.26
CA ALA A 143 -16.39 -28.67 4.43
C ALA A 143 -17.19 -29.96 4.27
N LYS A 144 -16.49 -31.08 4.07
CA LYS A 144 -17.11 -32.39 3.93
C LYS A 144 -17.71 -32.86 5.27
N ASP A 145 -17.00 -32.66 6.37
CA ASP A 145 -17.49 -33.00 7.71
C ASP A 145 -18.79 -32.23 8.06
N ILE A 146 -18.89 -30.94 7.69
CA ILE A 146 -20.14 -30.17 7.82
C ILE A 146 -21.23 -30.78 6.94
N LEU A 147 -20.94 -31.00 5.65
CA LEU A 147 -21.93 -31.52 4.71
C LEU A 147 -22.50 -32.88 5.14
N ASP A 148 -21.62 -33.81 5.52
CA ASP A 148 -22.00 -35.14 5.97
C ASP A 148 -22.83 -35.06 7.27
N SER A 149 -22.53 -34.11 8.16
CA SER A 149 -23.33 -33.86 9.38
C SER A 149 -24.75 -33.42 9.05
N LEU A 150 -24.91 -32.49 8.12
CA LEU A 150 -26.24 -31.99 7.72
C LEU A 150 -27.10 -33.11 7.14
N TYR A 151 -26.53 -33.94 6.27
CA TYR A 151 -27.24 -35.08 5.67
C TYR A 151 -27.56 -36.21 6.67
N GLU A 152 -26.89 -36.23 7.83
CA GLU A 152 -27.15 -37.21 8.90
C GLU A 152 -28.13 -36.71 9.97
N LEU A 153 -28.26 -35.39 10.14
CA LEU A 153 -29.15 -34.77 11.12
C LEU A 153 -30.52 -34.43 10.51
N LEU A 154 -30.54 -34.05 9.23
CA LEU A 154 -31.74 -33.59 8.54
C LEU A 154 -32.12 -34.55 7.41
N PRO A 155 -33.43 -34.81 7.19
CA PRO A 155 -33.89 -35.72 6.16
C PRO A 155 -33.93 -35.05 4.77
N LEU A 156 -32.77 -34.56 4.32
CA LEU A 156 -32.58 -33.84 3.07
C LEU A 156 -32.61 -34.76 1.84
N VAL A 157 -32.89 -34.19 0.66
CA VAL A 157 -32.71 -34.91 -0.61
C VAL A 157 -31.22 -35.19 -0.83
N GLN A 158 -30.87 -36.46 -1.02
CA GLN A 158 -29.46 -36.89 -1.01
C GLN A 158 -28.77 -36.77 -2.39
N LYS A 159 -29.52 -36.55 -3.47
CA LYS A 159 -29.00 -36.46 -4.84
C LYS A 159 -29.76 -35.43 -5.66
N LYS A 160 -29.05 -34.62 -6.44
CA LYS A 160 -29.64 -33.57 -7.30
C LYS A 160 -30.67 -34.09 -8.31
N ASN A 161 -30.46 -35.30 -8.84
CA ASN A 161 -31.35 -35.92 -9.82
C ASN A 161 -32.41 -36.85 -9.20
N CYS A 162 -32.49 -36.95 -7.87
CA CYS A 162 -33.37 -37.91 -7.19
C CYS A 162 -34.85 -37.79 -7.62
N ILE A 163 -35.31 -36.59 -7.94
CA ILE A 163 -36.70 -36.32 -8.34
C ILE A 163 -37.02 -36.94 -9.70
N LYS A 164 -36.03 -37.07 -10.59
CA LYS A 164 -36.23 -37.63 -11.94
C LYS A 164 -36.48 -39.14 -11.92
N ASP A 165 -35.97 -39.83 -10.89
CA ASP A 165 -36.06 -41.29 -10.78
C ASP A 165 -37.46 -41.78 -10.38
N LYS A 166 -38.35 -40.88 -9.90
CA LYS A 166 -39.77 -41.11 -9.54
C LYS A 166 -40.05 -42.32 -8.60
N LYS A 167 -39.03 -42.85 -7.93
CA LYS A 167 -39.14 -43.97 -6.98
C LYS A 167 -38.33 -43.69 -5.73
N ALA A 168 -38.89 -44.03 -4.58
CA ALA A 168 -38.20 -43.89 -3.30
C ALA A 168 -36.99 -44.83 -3.24
N CYS A 169 -35.86 -44.28 -2.82
CA CYS A 169 -34.61 -45.01 -2.70
C CYS A 169 -34.34 -45.46 -1.26
N MET A 170 -33.23 -46.18 -1.05
CA MET A 170 -32.75 -46.63 0.25
C MET A 170 -32.73 -45.51 1.30
N PHE A 171 -32.39 -44.27 0.93
CA PHE A 171 -32.34 -43.15 1.86
C PHE A 171 -33.70 -42.80 2.50
N TYR A 172 -34.81 -43.06 1.82
CA TYR A 172 -36.14 -42.95 2.42
C TYR A 172 -36.39 -44.07 3.42
N GLN A 173 -36.00 -45.31 3.09
CA GLN A 173 -36.17 -46.49 3.94
C GLN A 173 -35.41 -46.37 5.27
N ILE A 174 -34.25 -45.69 5.26
CA ILE A 174 -33.46 -45.38 6.47
C ILE A 174 -33.75 -43.98 7.05
N GLU A 175 -34.88 -43.38 6.68
CA GLU A 175 -35.40 -42.09 7.19
C GLU A 175 -34.50 -40.86 6.96
N ARG A 176 -33.50 -40.94 6.06
CA ARG A 176 -32.60 -39.84 5.68
C ARG A 176 -33.14 -38.92 4.59
N CYS A 177 -34.31 -39.20 4.03
CA CYS A 177 -34.99 -38.39 3.04
C CYS A 177 -36.49 -38.59 3.16
N LYS A 178 -37.31 -37.57 2.90
CA LYS A 178 -38.79 -37.68 2.90
C LYS A 178 -39.41 -38.02 1.54
N ALA A 179 -38.62 -38.60 0.62
CA ALA A 179 -39.06 -39.08 -0.70
C ALA A 179 -39.94 -38.10 -1.52
N PRO A 180 -39.45 -36.88 -1.81
CA PRO A 180 -40.16 -35.96 -2.71
C PRO A 180 -40.29 -36.49 -4.15
N CYS A 181 -39.54 -37.52 -4.54
CA CYS A 181 -39.67 -38.20 -5.82
C CYS A 181 -40.98 -38.98 -5.98
N GLU A 182 -41.66 -39.32 -4.89
CA GLU A 182 -42.98 -39.97 -4.85
C GLU A 182 -44.04 -39.02 -4.26
N ASP A 183 -43.78 -37.70 -4.27
CA ASP A 183 -44.68 -36.67 -3.74
C ASP A 183 -45.08 -36.87 -2.26
N LYS A 184 -44.24 -37.55 -1.47
CA LYS A 184 -44.48 -37.83 -0.04
C LYS A 184 -44.22 -36.65 0.90
N ILE A 185 -43.70 -35.54 0.37
CA ILE A 185 -43.50 -34.28 1.09
C ILE A 185 -43.78 -33.13 0.14
N THR A 186 -44.46 -32.10 0.63
CA THR A 186 -44.73 -30.89 -0.16
C THR A 186 -43.48 -30.02 -0.29
N LYS A 187 -43.43 -29.17 -1.33
CA LYS A 187 -42.34 -28.20 -1.52
C LYS A 187 -42.20 -27.25 -0.33
N GLU A 188 -43.34 -26.82 0.22
CA GLU A 188 -43.41 -25.87 1.35
C GLU A 188 -42.87 -26.48 2.64
N GLU A 189 -43.20 -27.74 2.94
CA GLU A 189 -42.67 -28.45 4.10
C GLU A 189 -41.18 -28.74 3.94
N TYR A 190 -40.74 -29.16 2.76
CA TYR A 190 -39.31 -29.38 2.51
C TYR A 190 -38.51 -28.07 2.62
N LEU A 191 -39.07 -26.95 2.19
CA LEU A 191 -38.44 -25.63 2.36
C LEU A 191 -38.21 -25.28 3.84
N LYS A 192 -39.03 -25.76 4.78
CA LYS A 192 -38.77 -25.59 6.22
C LYS A 192 -37.50 -26.34 6.64
N ILE A 193 -37.34 -27.58 6.19
CA ILE A 193 -36.15 -28.41 6.45
C ILE A 193 -34.90 -27.76 5.81
N ALA A 194 -35.03 -27.23 4.60
CA ALA A 194 -33.93 -26.54 3.93
C ALA A 194 -33.53 -25.23 4.62
N LYS A 195 -34.49 -24.48 5.16
CA LYS A 195 -34.22 -23.28 5.98
C LYS A 195 -33.55 -23.65 7.30
N GLU A 196 -33.98 -24.73 7.94
CA GLU A 196 -33.30 -25.26 9.13
C GLU A 196 -31.86 -25.68 8.83
N CYS A 197 -31.62 -26.37 7.70
CA CYS A 197 -30.28 -26.69 7.23
C CYS A 197 -29.42 -25.43 7.07
N LEU A 198 -30.00 -24.36 6.53
CA LEU A 198 -29.32 -23.08 6.38
C LEU A 198 -28.99 -22.45 7.74
N GLU A 199 -29.93 -22.42 8.68
CA GLU A 199 -29.68 -21.92 10.03
C GLU A 199 -28.58 -22.70 10.76
N MET A 200 -28.50 -24.02 10.57
CA MET A 200 -27.42 -24.84 11.16
C MET A 200 -26.06 -24.58 10.53
N ILE A 201 -26.00 -24.24 9.25
CA ILE A 201 -24.75 -23.81 8.60
C ILE A 201 -24.36 -22.42 9.08
N GLU A 202 -25.30 -21.50 9.26
CA GLU A 202 -25.02 -20.14 9.74
C GLU A 202 -24.62 -20.13 11.24
N ASN A 203 -25.23 -21.00 12.04
CA ASN A 203 -24.95 -21.14 13.47
C ASN A 203 -24.18 -22.43 13.77
N LYS A 204 -22.84 -22.32 13.74
CA LYS A 204 -21.91 -23.40 14.05
C LYS A 204 -22.20 -24.09 15.39
N ASP A 205 -22.54 -23.32 16.40
CA ASP A 205 -22.71 -23.82 17.77
C ASP A 205 -23.98 -24.66 17.88
N ARG A 206 -25.04 -24.29 17.15
CA ARG A 206 -26.24 -25.14 17.02
C ARG A 206 -25.90 -26.48 16.37
N LEU A 207 -25.14 -26.48 15.27
CA LEU A 207 -24.72 -27.71 14.59
C LEU A 207 -23.90 -28.61 15.52
N ILE A 208 -22.95 -28.04 16.27
CA ILE A 208 -22.12 -28.79 17.22
C ILE A 208 -22.99 -29.40 18.32
N LYS A 209 -23.91 -28.63 18.90
CA LYS A 209 -24.78 -29.11 19.98
C LYS A 209 -25.65 -30.31 19.55
N GLU A 210 -26.20 -30.28 18.34
CA GLU A 210 -26.97 -31.42 17.80
C GLU A 210 -26.09 -32.67 17.59
N LEU A 211 -24.85 -32.48 17.15
CA LEU A 211 -23.88 -33.57 17.01
C LEU A 211 -23.46 -34.16 18.37
N GLU A 212 -23.29 -33.30 19.39
CA GLU A 212 -22.97 -33.72 20.75
C GLU A 212 -24.09 -34.56 21.35
N LEU A 213 -25.35 -34.13 21.22
CA LEU A 213 -26.51 -34.92 21.68
C LEU A 213 -26.57 -36.30 21.00
N LYS A 214 -26.28 -36.36 19.70
CA LYS A 214 -26.27 -37.62 18.95
C LYS A 214 -25.11 -38.54 19.38
N MET A 215 -23.93 -37.96 19.59
CA MET A 215 -22.76 -38.66 20.11
C MET A 215 -23.04 -39.25 21.50
N GLU A 216 -23.59 -38.45 22.41
CA GLU A 216 -23.95 -38.87 23.77
C GLU A 216 -24.97 -40.00 23.75
N ARG A 217 -26.01 -39.90 22.91
CA ARG A 217 -27.00 -40.97 22.75
C ARG A 217 -26.39 -42.28 22.26
N LEU A 218 -25.44 -42.23 21.32
CA LEU A 218 -24.73 -43.42 20.85
C LEU A 218 -23.82 -44.00 21.94
N SER A 219 -23.13 -43.14 22.70
CA SER A 219 -22.30 -43.56 23.83
C SER A 219 -23.13 -44.23 24.93
N SER A 220 -24.28 -43.67 25.28
CA SER A 220 -25.22 -44.26 26.25
C SER A 220 -25.76 -45.62 25.80
N ASN A 221 -25.86 -45.84 24.49
CA ASN A 221 -26.23 -47.13 23.89
C ASN A 221 -25.02 -48.05 23.65
N LEU A 222 -23.85 -47.76 24.23
CA LEU A 222 -22.60 -48.53 24.10
C LEU A 222 -22.07 -48.64 22.66
N ARG A 223 -22.49 -47.77 21.75
CA ARG A 223 -22.03 -47.70 20.34
C ARG A 223 -20.82 -46.77 20.20
N PHE A 224 -19.72 -47.13 20.87
CA PHE A 224 -18.55 -46.26 21.03
C PHE A 224 -17.83 -45.94 19.71
N GLU A 225 -17.76 -46.89 18.78
CA GLU A 225 -17.10 -46.67 17.48
C GLU A 225 -17.81 -45.59 16.66
N GLU A 226 -19.15 -45.56 16.70
CA GLU A 226 -19.92 -44.54 16.01
C GLU A 226 -19.86 -43.21 16.75
N ALA A 227 -19.93 -43.22 18.09
CA ALA A 227 -19.72 -42.02 18.90
C ALA A 227 -18.34 -41.38 18.64
N LEU A 228 -17.30 -42.20 18.42
CA LEU A 228 -15.96 -41.74 18.07
C LEU A 228 -15.93 -40.92 16.78
N ILE A 229 -16.68 -41.34 15.75
CA ILE A 229 -16.80 -40.62 14.48
C ILE A 229 -17.39 -39.22 14.72
N TYR A 230 -18.44 -39.12 15.53
CA TYR A 230 -19.06 -37.84 15.89
C TYR A 230 -18.10 -36.95 16.69
N ARG A 231 -17.39 -37.50 17.69
CA ARG A 231 -16.39 -36.78 18.48
C ARG A 231 -15.32 -36.15 17.60
N ASP A 232 -14.73 -36.95 16.70
CA ASP A 232 -13.67 -36.49 15.81
C ASP A 232 -14.18 -35.47 14.79
N ARG A 233 -15.45 -35.60 14.36
CA ARG A 233 -16.12 -34.65 13.48
C ARG A 233 -16.38 -33.32 14.19
N ILE A 234 -16.90 -33.34 15.42
CA ILE A 234 -17.10 -32.16 16.28
C ILE A 234 -15.78 -31.42 16.45
N ALA A 235 -14.70 -32.12 16.78
CA ALA A 235 -13.37 -31.52 16.97
C ALA A 235 -12.84 -30.83 15.70
N LYS A 236 -13.18 -31.34 14.51
CA LYS A 236 -12.84 -30.68 13.23
C LYS A 236 -13.71 -29.45 12.99
N ILE A 237 -15.02 -29.54 13.19
CA ILE A 237 -15.97 -28.43 12.97
C ILE A 237 -15.70 -27.28 13.94
N GLN A 238 -15.40 -27.57 15.21
CA GLN A 238 -15.06 -26.56 16.23
C GLN A 238 -13.89 -25.67 15.81
N LYS A 239 -12.86 -26.25 15.15
CA LYS A 239 -11.67 -25.53 14.66
C LYS A 239 -11.97 -24.60 13.48
N ILE A 240 -13.11 -24.73 12.83
CA ILE A 240 -13.53 -23.83 11.74
C ILE A 240 -13.91 -22.48 12.34
N ALA A 241 -13.41 -21.39 11.76
CA ALA A 241 -13.73 -20.04 12.20
C ALA A 241 -15.25 -19.81 12.16
N PRO A 242 -15.80 -18.94 13.02
CA PRO A 242 -17.21 -18.57 12.95
C PRO A 242 -17.55 -18.10 11.54
N PHE A 243 -18.71 -18.50 11.05
CA PHE A 243 -19.19 -18.06 9.77
C PHE A 243 -19.48 -16.56 9.86
N THR A 244 -18.56 -15.73 9.38
CA THR A 244 -19.05 -14.54 8.67
C THR A 244 -19.77 -15.12 7.47
N CYS A 245 -21.06 -14.86 7.36
CA CYS A 245 -21.81 -15.11 6.14
C CYS A 245 -21.15 -14.26 5.07
N MET A 246 -20.04 -14.76 4.53
CA MET A 246 -19.37 -14.18 3.42
C MET A 246 -20.26 -14.51 2.25
N ASP A 247 -21.17 -13.59 1.93
CA ASP A 247 -21.86 -13.54 0.66
C ASP A 247 -20.84 -13.17 -0.44
N LEU A 248 -19.74 -13.93 -0.52
CA LEU A 248 -18.72 -13.95 -1.59
C LEU A 248 -19.34 -14.32 -2.93
N ALA A 249 -20.63 -14.69 -2.94
CA ALA A 249 -21.47 -14.79 -4.12
C ALA A 249 -21.59 -13.45 -4.85
N LYS A 250 -21.49 -12.33 -4.13
CA LYS A 250 -21.42 -11.01 -4.76
C LYS A 250 -19.96 -10.70 -5.03
N LEU A 251 -19.60 -10.87 -6.30
CA LEU A 251 -18.32 -10.47 -6.88
C LEU A 251 -18.20 -8.95 -6.89
N TYR A 252 -18.13 -8.34 -5.70
CA TYR A 252 -18.02 -6.89 -5.63
C TYR A 252 -16.62 -6.47 -6.03
N ASP A 253 -16.57 -5.46 -6.89
CA ASP A 253 -15.37 -4.65 -7.10
C ASP A 253 -15.48 -3.44 -6.18
N LEU A 254 -14.83 -3.51 -4.99
CA LEU A 254 -14.90 -2.47 -3.97
C LEU A 254 -13.56 -1.82 -3.74
N ASP A 255 -13.57 -0.52 -3.50
CA ASP A 255 -12.44 0.18 -2.89
C ASP A 255 -12.83 0.62 -1.48
N ILE A 256 -11.98 0.32 -0.50
CA ILE A 256 -12.28 0.46 0.92
C ILE A 256 -11.27 1.44 1.51
N PHE A 257 -11.76 2.53 2.10
CA PHE A 257 -10.96 3.57 2.73
C PHE A 257 -11.30 3.64 4.21
N ALA A 258 -10.29 3.44 5.05
CA ALA A 258 -10.42 3.50 6.49
C ALA A 258 -9.43 4.52 7.05
N PHE A 259 -9.94 5.46 7.82
CA PHE A 259 -9.14 6.50 8.45
C PHE A 259 -9.14 6.33 9.97
N TYR A 260 -7.96 6.32 10.56
CA TYR A 260 -7.78 6.29 12.01
C TYR A 260 -6.72 7.30 12.43
N GLY A 261 -7.04 8.21 13.35
CA GLY A 261 -6.10 9.24 13.78
C GLY A 261 -6.33 9.71 15.21
N GLY A 262 -5.29 10.34 15.77
CA GLY A 262 -5.33 11.11 17.01
C GLY A 262 -5.22 12.61 16.70
N ASN A 263 -4.70 13.41 17.64
CA ASN A 263 -4.65 14.88 17.46
C ASN A 263 -3.85 15.30 16.22
N ASN A 264 -2.57 14.92 16.08
CA ASN A 264 -1.70 15.47 15.02
C ASN A 264 -1.21 14.44 14.01
N LYS A 265 -1.51 13.15 14.24
CA LYS A 265 -1.17 12.06 13.31
C LYS A 265 -2.39 11.21 12.98
N ALA A 266 -2.42 10.70 11.76
CA ALA A 266 -3.43 9.77 11.28
C ALA A 266 -2.85 8.78 10.27
N VAL A 267 -3.54 7.67 10.13
CA VAL A 267 -3.28 6.64 9.14
C VAL A 267 -4.53 6.43 8.31
N LEU A 268 -4.38 6.57 7.01
CA LEU A 268 -5.36 6.16 6.02
C LEU A 268 -4.96 4.80 5.45
N VAL A 269 -5.80 3.80 5.61
CA VAL A 269 -5.67 2.49 4.94
C VAL A 269 -6.58 2.45 3.73
N LYS A 270 -6.02 1.98 2.62
CA LYS A 270 -6.69 1.77 1.33
C LYS A 270 -6.63 0.28 1.01
N MET A 271 -7.77 -0.36 0.85
CA MET A 271 -7.86 -1.76 0.44
C MET A 271 -8.68 -1.87 -0.84
N PHE A 272 -8.14 -2.58 -1.82
CA PHE A 272 -8.77 -2.76 -3.12
C PHE A 272 -9.27 -4.20 -3.21
N MET A 273 -10.54 -4.38 -3.53
CA MET A 273 -11.20 -5.67 -3.68
C MET A 273 -11.71 -5.83 -5.11
N ARG A 274 -11.36 -6.92 -5.78
CA ARG A 274 -11.92 -7.24 -7.11
C ARG A 274 -12.41 -8.68 -7.15
N GLY A 275 -13.59 -8.91 -7.70
CA GLY A 275 -14.24 -10.23 -7.72
C GLY A 275 -14.36 -10.86 -6.34
N GLY A 276 -14.69 -10.06 -5.32
CA GLY A 276 -14.86 -10.53 -3.93
C GLY A 276 -13.55 -10.83 -3.19
N LYS A 277 -12.40 -10.42 -3.72
CA LYS A 277 -11.07 -10.74 -3.17
C LYS A 277 -10.24 -9.49 -2.97
N ILE A 278 -9.59 -9.34 -1.82
CA ILE A 278 -8.65 -8.23 -1.58
C ILE A 278 -7.40 -8.47 -2.44
N ILE A 279 -7.12 -7.51 -3.32
CA ILE A 279 -6.05 -7.60 -4.34
C ILE A 279 -4.82 -6.80 -3.92
N SER A 280 -5.03 -5.74 -3.15
CA SER A 280 -4.00 -4.80 -2.73
C SER A 280 -4.44 -4.12 -1.44
N SER A 281 -3.47 -3.78 -0.59
CA SER A 281 -3.65 -2.92 0.56
C SER A 281 -2.47 -1.97 0.62
N ALA A 282 -2.75 -0.69 0.76
CA ALA A 282 -1.76 0.36 0.95
C ALA A 282 -2.18 1.21 2.15
N PHE A 283 -1.24 1.97 2.70
CA PHE A 283 -1.55 2.94 3.72
C PHE A 283 -0.76 4.22 3.49
N GLU A 284 -1.32 5.33 3.96
CA GLU A 284 -0.70 6.64 3.97
C GLU A 284 -0.71 7.18 5.40
N LYS A 285 0.42 7.76 5.78
CA LYS A 285 0.56 8.47 7.04
C LYS A 285 0.33 9.94 6.77
N ILE A 286 -0.58 10.53 7.53
CA ILE A 286 -1.01 11.90 7.36
C ILE A 286 -0.73 12.62 8.67
N HIS A 287 -0.16 13.82 8.56
CA HIS A 287 0.08 14.69 9.70
C HIS A 287 -0.74 15.97 9.53
N SER A 288 -1.32 16.45 10.63
CA SER A 288 -2.11 17.69 10.65
C SER A 288 -1.71 18.56 11.82
N LEU A 289 -1.93 19.87 11.65
CA LEU A 289 -1.53 20.93 12.57
C LEU A 289 -2.56 21.18 13.66
N ASN A 290 -3.85 21.09 13.32
CA ASN A 290 -4.95 21.57 14.16
C ASN A 290 -5.95 20.46 14.52
N GLY A 291 -5.53 19.20 14.54
CA GLY A 291 -6.48 18.09 14.50
C GLY A 291 -6.71 17.60 13.08
N PHE A 292 -7.28 16.41 12.94
CA PHE A 292 -7.92 16.02 11.68
C PHE A 292 -9.40 16.27 11.81
N ASP A 293 -9.94 17.07 10.90
CA ASP A 293 -11.29 16.81 10.47
C ASP A 293 -11.27 15.54 9.63
N THR A 294 -11.76 14.45 10.21
CA THR A 294 -11.93 13.16 9.55
C THR A 294 -12.62 13.27 8.20
N ASP A 295 -13.57 14.19 8.07
CA ASP A 295 -14.36 14.34 6.85
C ASP A 295 -13.55 14.95 5.72
N GLU A 296 -12.88 16.09 5.98
CA GLU A 296 -11.98 16.73 5.03
C GLU A 296 -10.77 15.86 4.68
N ALA A 297 -10.20 15.15 5.65
CA ALA A 297 -9.11 14.22 5.39
C ALA A 297 -9.54 13.07 4.47
N MET A 298 -10.74 12.51 4.68
CA MET A 298 -11.31 11.48 3.81
C MET A 298 -11.60 12.03 2.42
N LYS A 299 -12.16 13.25 2.33
CA LYS A 299 -12.44 13.95 1.08
C LYS A 299 -11.18 14.12 0.24
N GLN A 300 -10.13 14.69 0.82
CA GLN A 300 -8.85 14.90 0.16
C GLN A 300 -8.20 13.58 -0.28
N ALA A 301 -8.25 12.56 0.58
CA ALA A 301 -7.71 11.24 0.25
C ALA A 301 -8.37 10.64 -1.00
N ILE A 302 -9.69 10.75 -1.11
CA ILE A 302 -10.44 10.23 -2.25
C ILE A 302 -10.16 11.07 -3.50
N ILE A 303 -10.20 12.39 -3.41
CA ILE A 303 -9.87 13.29 -4.54
C ILE A 303 -8.48 12.96 -5.08
N ASN A 304 -7.47 12.89 -4.21
CA ASN A 304 -6.09 12.59 -4.59
C ASN A 304 -5.92 11.20 -5.21
N HIS A 305 -6.71 10.22 -4.78
CA HIS A 305 -6.65 8.88 -5.35
C HIS A 305 -7.30 8.81 -6.74
N TYR A 306 -8.43 9.50 -6.93
CA TYR A 306 -9.23 9.42 -8.15
C TYR A 306 -8.96 10.55 -9.16
N GLN A 307 -8.08 11.51 -8.85
CA GLN A 307 -7.71 12.62 -9.73
C GLN A 307 -7.16 12.17 -11.10
N SER A 308 -6.50 11.01 -11.14
CA SER A 308 -5.93 10.43 -12.36
C SER A 308 -6.73 9.20 -12.76
N HIS A 309 -6.99 9.04 -14.07
CA HIS A 309 -7.78 7.93 -14.58
C HIS A 309 -7.21 6.57 -14.15
N LEU A 310 -7.96 5.86 -13.31
CA LEU A 310 -7.63 4.49 -12.90
C LEU A 310 -7.96 3.50 -14.02
N PRO A 311 -7.10 2.49 -14.25
CA PRO A 311 -7.33 1.48 -15.28
C PRO A 311 -8.52 0.55 -14.98
N LEU A 312 -8.92 0.41 -13.71
CA LEU A 312 -10.04 -0.45 -13.28
C LEU A 312 -10.86 0.22 -12.17
N MET A 313 -12.04 0.72 -12.53
CA MET A 313 -12.96 1.37 -11.59
C MET A 313 -13.73 0.36 -10.73
N PRO A 314 -13.93 0.63 -9.43
CA PRO A 314 -14.80 -0.17 -8.59
C PRO A 314 -16.28 0.02 -8.97
N GLU A 315 -17.12 -0.94 -8.57
CA GLU A 315 -18.58 -0.79 -8.58
C GLU A 315 -19.04 0.11 -7.42
N GLN A 316 -18.31 0.08 -6.31
CA GLN A 316 -18.66 0.82 -5.11
C GLN A 316 -17.45 1.13 -4.24
N ILE A 317 -17.49 2.27 -3.54
CA ILE A 317 -16.48 2.71 -2.59
C ILE A 317 -17.08 2.64 -1.18
N LEU A 318 -16.34 2.02 -0.25
CA LEU A 318 -16.71 1.94 1.16
C LEU A 318 -15.83 2.87 1.99
N LEU A 319 -16.45 3.67 2.84
CA LEU A 319 -15.78 4.63 3.71
C LEU A 319 -16.03 4.28 5.18
N SER A 320 -15.02 4.45 6.04
CA SER A 320 -15.17 4.21 7.48
C SER A 320 -15.99 5.28 8.18
N ALA A 321 -15.84 6.54 7.76
CA ALA A 321 -16.59 7.69 8.23
C ALA A 321 -16.54 8.80 7.17
N CYS A 322 -17.65 9.50 6.99
CA CYS A 322 -17.81 10.67 6.13
C CYS A 322 -19.18 11.32 6.44
N SER A 323 -19.31 12.64 6.28
CA SER A 323 -20.58 13.36 6.37
C SER A 323 -21.43 13.13 5.12
N ASN A 324 -22.74 13.38 5.22
CA ASN A 324 -23.63 13.24 4.07
C ASN A 324 -23.38 14.28 2.97
N GLU A 325 -22.85 15.46 3.33
CA GLU A 325 -22.53 16.53 2.39
C GLU A 325 -21.31 16.14 1.56
N THR A 326 -20.20 15.80 2.22
CA THR A 326 -18.98 15.32 1.58
C THR A 326 -19.22 14.08 0.72
N LEU A 327 -20.07 13.16 1.15
CA LEU A 327 -20.41 11.97 0.36
C LEU A 327 -21.05 12.34 -0.98
N LYS A 328 -21.95 13.33 -1.01
CA LYS A 328 -22.58 13.82 -2.26
C LYS A 328 -21.55 14.49 -3.17
N GLU A 329 -20.73 15.38 -2.62
CA GLU A 329 -19.69 16.09 -3.38
C GLU A 329 -18.70 15.11 -4.04
N LEU A 330 -18.24 14.12 -3.29
CA LEU A 330 -17.34 13.09 -3.81
C LEU A 330 -17.98 12.23 -4.89
N GLN A 331 -19.27 11.90 -4.74
CA GLN A 331 -20.01 11.14 -5.73
C GLN A 331 -20.16 11.93 -7.04
N GLU A 332 -20.41 13.24 -6.96
CA GLU A 332 -20.44 14.15 -8.12
C GLU A 332 -19.07 14.26 -8.77
N PHE A 333 -18.00 14.47 -7.99
CA PHE A 333 -16.62 14.54 -8.49
C PHE A 333 -16.22 13.28 -9.26
N ILE A 334 -16.44 12.09 -8.68
CA ILE A 334 -16.10 10.82 -9.32
C ILE A 334 -16.95 10.59 -10.57
N SER A 335 -18.25 10.92 -10.51
CA SER A 335 -19.13 10.78 -11.68
C SER A 335 -18.72 11.70 -12.83
N HIS A 336 -18.27 12.93 -12.53
CA HIS A 336 -17.79 13.87 -13.53
C HIS A 336 -16.47 13.40 -14.14
N GLN A 337 -15.52 12.92 -13.33
CA GLN A 337 -14.22 12.47 -13.85
C GLN A 337 -14.30 11.21 -14.71
N TYR A 338 -15.17 10.26 -14.38
CA TYR A 338 -15.19 8.95 -15.02
C TYR A 338 -16.42 8.68 -15.89
N SER A 339 -17.32 9.67 -16.03
CA SER A 339 -18.61 9.53 -16.74
C SER A 339 -19.43 8.31 -16.31
N LYS A 340 -19.22 7.82 -15.08
CA LYS A 340 -19.85 6.62 -14.52
C LYS A 340 -20.24 6.89 -13.08
N LYS A 341 -21.50 6.56 -12.73
CA LYS A 341 -21.96 6.64 -11.34
C LYS A 341 -21.39 5.49 -10.53
N ILE A 342 -20.59 5.82 -9.52
CA ILE A 342 -20.06 4.86 -8.55
C ILE A 342 -20.75 5.14 -7.22
N ALA A 343 -21.23 4.09 -6.55
CA ALA A 343 -21.88 4.23 -5.26
C ALA A 343 -20.83 4.46 -4.16
N LEU A 344 -21.03 5.45 -3.29
CA LEU A 344 -20.23 5.65 -2.07
C LEU A 344 -21.11 5.28 -0.87
N ASN A 345 -20.68 4.35 -0.03
CA ASN A 345 -21.44 3.95 1.16
C ASN A 345 -20.58 3.92 2.42
N ILE A 346 -21.22 4.26 3.54
CA ILE A 346 -20.73 4.02 4.90
C ILE A 346 -21.57 2.87 5.49
N PRO A 347 -21.09 1.62 5.43
CA PRO A 347 -21.86 0.49 5.91
C PRO A 347 -22.03 0.53 7.43
N LYS A 348 -23.26 0.37 7.93
CA LYS A 348 -23.56 0.33 9.37
C LYS A 348 -23.82 -1.07 9.93
N LYS A 349 -24.08 -2.06 9.05
CA LYS A 349 -24.37 -3.47 9.39
C LYS A 349 -23.98 -4.39 8.23
N GLY A 350 -23.80 -5.68 8.52
CA GLY A 350 -23.55 -6.74 7.54
C GLY A 350 -22.12 -6.79 7.01
N ASP A 351 -21.89 -7.56 5.95
CA ASP A 351 -20.56 -7.97 5.48
C ASP A 351 -19.65 -6.80 5.08
N LYS A 352 -20.25 -5.71 4.55
CA LYS A 352 -19.51 -4.50 4.18
C LYS A 352 -18.94 -3.78 5.39
N LEU A 353 -19.58 -3.87 6.57
CA LEU A 353 -19.04 -3.33 7.81
C LEU A 353 -17.82 -4.13 8.26
N ALA A 354 -17.88 -5.47 8.19
CA ALA A 354 -16.74 -6.32 8.54
C ALA A 354 -15.48 -5.99 7.71
N LEU A 355 -15.64 -5.65 6.42
CA LEU A 355 -14.53 -5.18 5.57
C LEU A 355 -13.93 -3.86 6.07
N ILE A 356 -14.77 -2.91 6.50
CA ILE A 356 -14.31 -1.65 7.10
C ILE A 356 -13.61 -1.91 8.43
N GLU A 357 -14.10 -2.83 9.26
CA GLU A 357 -13.48 -3.19 10.54
C GLU A 357 -12.08 -3.78 10.34
N ILE A 358 -11.88 -4.63 9.32
CA ILE A 358 -10.56 -5.12 8.94
C ILE A 358 -9.63 -3.96 8.57
N ALA A 359 -10.10 -3.05 7.70
CA ALA A 359 -9.31 -1.89 7.28
C ALA A 359 -8.97 -0.96 8.46
N MET A 360 -9.92 -0.70 9.36
CA MET A 360 -9.74 0.07 10.58
C MET A 360 -8.74 -0.57 11.54
N LYS A 361 -8.79 -1.89 11.72
CA LYS A 361 -7.83 -2.62 12.56
C LYS A 361 -6.41 -2.54 12.01
N ASN A 362 -6.25 -2.60 10.69
CA ASN A 362 -4.96 -2.37 10.04
C ASN A 362 -4.48 -0.92 10.29
N ALA A 363 -5.36 0.07 10.17
CA ALA A 363 -5.01 1.48 10.41
C ALA A 363 -4.57 1.71 11.87
N GLN A 364 -5.29 1.14 12.83
CA GLN A 364 -4.97 1.18 14.26
C GLN A 364 -3.61 0.55 14.58
N GLU A 365 -3.31 -0.62 14.02
CA GLU A 365 -2.02 -1.27 14.24
C GLU A 365 -0.88 -0.39 13.73
N ILE A 366 -1.00 0.11 12.48
CA ILE A 366 0.03 0.97 11.86
C ILE A 366 0.23 2.24 12.70
N PHE A 367 -0.86 2.84 13.19
CA PHE A 367 -0.81 4.00 14.08
C PHE A 367 -0.13 3.66 15.42
N SER A 368 -0.44 2.51 16.02
CA SER A 368 0.14 2.09 17.31
C SER A 368 1.64 1.78 17.24
N GLN A 369 2.14 1.41 16.06
CA GLN A 369 3.57 1.18 15.82
C GLN A 369 4.36 2.50 15.77
N GLU A 370 3.69 3.65 15.66
CA GLU A 370 4.28 4.99 15.75
C GLU A 370 4.49 5.48 17.19
N LYS A 371 5.03 4.63 18.08
CA LYS A 371 5.57 5.16 19.35
C LYS A 371 6.53 6.31 19.02
N THR A 372 6.28 7.47 19.62
CA THR A 372 6.97 8.74 19.40
C THR A 372 8.44 8.50 19.16
N SER A 373 8.86 8.55 17.90
CA SER A 373 10.24 8.27 17.58
C SER A 373 11.09 9.41 18.13
N ASN A 374 12.35 9.15 18.52
CA ASN A 374 13.27 10.23 18.87
C ASN A 374 13.43 11.26 17.74
N GLU A 375 13.09 10.90 16.50
CA GLU A 375 13.17 11.78 15.34
C GLU A 375 11.97 12.72 15.24
N ASP A 376 10.76 12.29 15.60
CA ASP A 376 9.58 13.19 15.68
C ASP A 376 9.81 14.30 16.72
N ARG A 377 10.43 13.93 17.84
CA ARG A 377 10.82 14.90 18.87
C ARG A 377 11.81 15.94 18.33
N ILE A 378 12.72 15.57 17.42
CA ILE A 378 13.63 16.53 16.79
C ILE A 378 12.86 17.50 15.89
N LEU A 379 11.82 17.04 15.18
CA LEU A 379 10.98 17.91 14.35
C LEU A 379 10.18 18.91 15.21
N GLU A 380 9.62 18.46 16.32
CA GLU A 380 8.92 19.32 17.31
C GLU A 380 9.88 20.33 17.97
N GLU A 381 11.08 19.88 18.37
CA GLU A 381 12.13 20.73 18.92
C GLU A 381 12.66 21.74 17.87
N ALA A 382 12.70 21.35 16.59
CA ALA A 382 13.07 22.24 15.48
C ALA A 382 11.97 23.27 15.19
N GLN A 383 10.69 22.86 15.19
CA GLN A 383 9.55 23.79 15.11
C GLN A 383 9.65 24.86 16.19
N SER A 384 9.83 24.43 17.43
CA SER A 384 9.89 25.33 18.59
C SER A 384 11.11 26.25 18.53
N LEU A 385 12.28 25.73 18.14
CA LEU A 385 13.51 26.52 18.04
C LEU A 385 13.44 27.57 16.94
N PHE A 386 12.99 27.18 15.75
CA PHE A 386 12.94 28.05 14.58
C PHE A 386 11.66 28.89 14.52
N ASN A 387 10.75 28.70 15.47
CA ASN A 387 9.45 29.35 15.56
C ASN A 387 8.62 29.15 14.27
N LEU A 388 8.57 27.91 13.80
CA LEU A 388 7.76 27.51 12.65
C LEU A 388 6.30 27.37 13.08
N GLU A 389 5.36 27.80 12.24
CA GLU A 389 3.93 27.59 12.51
C GLU A 389 3.57 26.10 12.55
N CYS A 390 4.35 25.25 11.86
CA CYS A 390 4.11 23.82 11.73
C CYS A 390 5.31 22.92 12.01
N VAL A 391 5.03 21.71 12.52
CA VAL A 391 6.04 20.65 12.59
C VAL A 391 6.43 20.26 11.16
N PRO A 392 7.72 20.30 10.79
CA PRO A 392 8.17 20.12 9.41
C PRO A 392 8.22 18.65 9.01
N TYR A 393 7.05 18.01 8.87
CA TYR A 393 6.93 16.59 8.54
C TYR A 393 7.29 16.25 7.11
N ARG A 394 7.02 17.16 6.17
CA ARG A 394 7.47 17.11 4.78
C ARG A 394 8.36 18.32 4.51
N VAL A 395 9.62 18.06 4.16
CA VAL A 395 10.64 19.08 3.92
C VAL A 395 11.22 18.91 2.52
N GLU A 396 11.22 19.98 1.74
CA GLU A 396 11.90 20.04 0.45
C GLU A 396 13.19 20.85 0.58
N ILE A 397 14.28 20.29 0.07
CA ILE A 397 15.63 20.86 0.21
C ILE A 397 16.20 21.15 -1.17
N PHE A 398 16.70 22.36 -1.33
CA PHE A 398 17.15 22.90 -2.62
C PHE A 398 18.64 23.24 -2.57
N ASP A 399 19.37 22.76 -3.57
CA ASP A 399 20.77 23.09 -3.81
C ASP A 399 21.00 23.42 -5.29
N THR A 400 21.81 24.44 -5.55
CA THR A 400 22.27 24.79 -6.90
C THR A 400 23.78 24.58 -6.98
N SER A 401 24.22 23.87 -8.03
CA SER A 401 25.65 23.60 -8.24
C SER A 401 26.16 24.37 -9.46
N HIS A 402 27.11 25.27 -9.23
CA HIS A 402 27.78 26.05 -10.26
C HIS A 402 29.22 25.58 -10.44
N HIS A 403 29.64 25.36 -11.69
CA HIS A 403 31.04 25.15 -12.04
C HIS A 403 31.32 25.94 -13.32
N SER A 404 32.29 26.85 -13.23
CA SER A 404 32.73 27.73 -14.31
C SER A 404 32.94 26.93 -15.61
N ASN A 405 32.17 27.29 -16.65
CA ASN A 405 32.13 26.70 -18.00
C ASN A 405 31.30 25.40 -18.22
N SER A 406 30.29 25.11 -17.39
CA SER A 406 29.39 23.94 -17.60
C SER A 406 27.90 24.27 -17.41
N GLN A 407 27.00 23.41 -17.91
CA GLN A 407 25.55 23.52 -17.70
C GLN A 407 25.21 23.58 -16.22
N CYS A 408 24.43 24.58 -15.82
CA CYS A 408 24.03 24.78 -14.44
C CYS A 408 22.90 23.81 -14.08
N VAL A 409 23.02 23.18 -12.92
CA VAL A 409 22.05 22.18 -12.48
C VAL A 409 21.64 22.39 -11.02
N GLY A 410 20.36 22.17 -10.77
CA GLY A 410 19.75 22.20 -9.45
C GLY A 410 19.24 20.83 -9.03
N GLY A 411 19.29 20.57 -7.72
CA GLY A 411 18.72 19.40 -7.08
C GLY A 411 17.63 19.79 -6.09
N MET A 412 16.51 19.07 -6.12
CA MET A 412 15.50 19.09 -5.08
C MET A 412 15.43 17.69 -4.44
N VAL A 413 15.59 17.65 -3.13
CA VAL A 413 15.50 16.45 -2.30
C VAL A 413 14.30 16.57 -1.39
N VAL A 414 13.60 15.46 -1.14
CA VAL A 414 12.44 15.42 -0.24
C VAL A 414 12.74 14.57 0.98
N TYR A 415 12.46 15.09 2.16
CA TYR A 415 12.49 14.37 3.43
C TYR A 415 11.09 14.36 4.03
N GLU A 416 10.56 13.17 4.28
CA GLU A 416 9.19 12.99 4.77
C GLU A 416 9.10 11.74 5.63
N ASN A 417 8.32 11.80 6.72
CA ASN A 417 8.11 10.67 7.65
C ASN A 417 9.44 10.10 8.17
N ASN A 418 10.38 10.98 8.52
CA ASN A 418 11.73 10.65 9.00
C ASN A 418 12.65 9.92 7.99
N ALA A 419 12.32 9.93 6.70
CA ALA A 419 13.12 9.30 5.65
C ALA A 419 13.23 10.16 4.39
N PHE A 420 14.31 9.96 3.64
CA PHE A 420 14.51 10.60 2.35
C PHE A 420 13.69 9.90 1.26
N GLN A 421 12.76 10.62 0.63
CA GLN A 421 11.87 10.10 -0.41
C GLN A 421 12.51 10.22 -1.78
N LYS A 422 13.34 9.24 -2.15
CA LYS A 422 14.15 9.26 -3.40
C LYS A 422 13.30 9.35 -4.67
N ASP A 423 12.12 8.76 -4.67
CA ASP A 423 11.19 8.79 -5.81
C ASP A 423 10.64 10.21 -6.06
N SER A 424 10.63 11.05 -5.03
CA SER A 424 10.22 12.45 -5.07
C SER A 424 11.36 13.41 -5.36
N TYR A 425 12.58 12.91 -5.58
CA TYR A 425 13.70 13.78 -5.95
C TYR A 425 13.51 14.33 -7.36
N ARG A 426 13.95 15.58 -7.58
CA ARG A 426 13.85 16.24 -8.89
C ARG A 426 15.17 16.89 -9.26
N ARG A 427 15.50 16.82 -10.55
CA ARG A 427 16.72 17.38 -11.15
C ARG A 427 16.31 18.42 -12.16
N TYR A 428 16.98 19.56 -12.13
CA TYR A 428 16.65 20.68 -12.99
C TYR A 428 17.89 21.11 -13.76
N HIS A 429 17.78 21.16 -15.08
CA HIS A 429 18.71 21.94 -15.90
C HIS A 429 18.28 23.40 -15.83
N LEU A 430 19.20 24.26 -15.37
CA LEU A 430 19.00 25.67 -15.09
C LEU A 430 19.70 26.51 -16.15
N LYS A 431 19.10 27.65 -16.49
CA LYS A 431 19.61 28.61 -17.48
C LYS A 431 20.12 29.90 -16.85
N GLY A 432 19.87 30.12 -15.56
CA GLY A 432 20.31 31.31 -14.82
C GLY A 432 21.81 31.58 -14.93
N SER A 433 22.18 32.86 -15.06
CA SER A 433 23.54 33.30 -15.33
C SER A 433 24.46 33.24 -14.10
N ASN A 434 23.87 33.40 -12.92
CA ASN A 434 24.54 33.41 -11.63
C ASN A 434 23.78 32.51 -10.62
N GLU A 435 24.34 32.30 -9.42
CA GLU A 435 23.72 31.46 -8.38
C GLU A 435 22.33 31.95 -7.93
N TYR A 436 22.12 33.27 -7.97
CA TYR A 436 20.85 33.90 -7.60
C TYR A 436 19.74 33.54 -8.61
N ASP A 437 19.99 33.77 -9.90
CA ASP A 437 19.06 33.47 -10.99
C ASP A 437 18.72 31.98 -11.03
N GLN A 438 19.72 31.12 -10.78
CA GLN A 438 19.56 29.67 -10.77
C GLN A 438 18.66 29.21 -9.63
N MET A 439 18.85 29.75 -8.41
CA MET A 439 18.01 29.41 -7.28
C MET A 439 16.59 29.94 -7.47
N SER A 440 16.45 31.17 -7.96
CA SER A 440 15.14 31.76 -8.29
C SER A 440 14.39 30.88 -9.30
N GLU A 441 15.03 30.51 -10.42
CA GLU A 441 14.45 29.64 -11.45
C GLU A 441 14.02 28.27 -10.89
N LEU A 442 14.85 27.66 -10.04
CA LEU A 442 14.58 26.37 -9.41
C LEU A 442 13.32 26.43 -8.51
N LEU A 443 13.25 27.44 -7.64
CA LEU A 443 12.15 27.61 -6.69
C LEU A 443 10.85 28.01 -7.41
N THR A 444 10.92 28.89 -8.40
CA THR A 444 9.74 29.29 -9.19
C THR A 444 9.14 28.11 -9.93
N ARG A 445 9.96 27.26 -10.56
CA ARG A 445 9.48 26.04 -11.23
C ARG A 445 8.73 25.13 -10.26
N ARG A 446 9.28 24.92 -9.06
CA ARG A 446 8.63 24.09 -8.03
C ARG A 446 7.32 24.71 -7.54
N ALA A 447 7.28 26.02 -7.33
CA ALA A 447 6.08 26.73 -6.87
C ALA A 447 4.94 26.65 -7.90
N LEU A 448 5.25 26.72 -9.20
CA LEU A 448 4.26 26.56 -10.27
C LEU A 448 3.64 25.15 -10.30
N ASP A 449 4.36 24.15 -9.81
CA ASP A 449 3.88 22.77 -9.74
C ASP A 449 3.02 22.49 -8.49
N PHE A 450 2.77 23.46 -7.59
CA PHE A 450 1.95 23.23 -6.39
C PHE A 450 0.51 22.77 -6.67
N ALA A 451 -0.03 23.10 -7.84
CA ALA A 451 -1.35 22.62 -8.27
C ALA A 451 -1.37 21.11 -8.58
N LYS A 452 -0.22 20.52 -8.92
CA LYS A 452 -0.08 19.09 -9.23
C LYS A 452 0.49 18.30 -8.06
N GLU A 453 1.53 18.83 -7.44
CA GLU A 453 2.17 18.24 -6.27
C GLU A 453 2.09 19.24 -5.11
N PRO A 454 1.33 18.94 -4.03
CA PRO A 454 1.05 19.90 -2.98
C PRO A 454 2.32 20.45 -2.31
N PRO A 455 2.27 21.67 -1.76
CA PRO A 455 3.39 22.29 -1.10
C PRO A 455 3.85 21.50 0.15
N PRO A 456 5.15 21.50 0.48
CA PRO A 456 5.66 20.91 1.72
C PRO A 456 5.38 21.81 2.93
N ASN A 457 5.67 21.31 4.13
CA ASN A 457 5.60 22.13 5.35
C ASN A 457 6.76 23.13 5.41
N LEU A 458 7.94 22.72 4.96
CA LEU A 458 9.18 23.49 5.08
C LEU A 458 10.04 23.41 3.82
N TRP A 459 10.55 24.55 3.38
CA TRP A 459 11.66 24.65 2.44
C TRP A 459 12.98 24.89 3.19
N VAL A 460 14.01 24.10 2.84
CA VAL A 460 15.37 24.28 3.32
C VAL A 460 16.25 24.65 2.13
N ILE A 461 16.85 25.83 2.18
CA ILE A 461 17.69 26.34 1.10
C ILE A 461 19.16 26.24 1.49
N ASP A 462 20.00 25.61 0.65
CA ASP A 462 21.46 25.70 0.80
C ASP A 462 21.91 27.09 0.32
N GLY A 463 22.05 28.01 1.27
CA GLY A 463 22.19 29.43 0.97
C GLY A 463 22.10 30.31 2.21
N GLY A 464 22.51 31.57 2.04
CA GLY A 464 22.42 32.57 3.09
C GLY A 464 21.10 33.33 3.09
N ARG A 465 21.12 34.50 3.74
CA ARG A 465 19.95 35.38 3.87
C ARG A 465 19.35 35.84 2.54
N VAL A 466 20.19 36.01 1.51
CA VAL A 466 19.74 36.44 0.18
C VAL A 466 18.83 35.38 -0.43
N GLN A 467 19.23 34.10 -0.39
CA GLN A 467 18.44 32.99 -0.90
C GLN A 467 17.14 32.79 -0.11
N LEU A 468 17.17 33.00 1.21
CA LEU A 468 15.97 32.98 2.05
C LEU A 468 14.92 33.98 1.55
N ASN A 469 15.33 35.23 1.31
CA ASN A 469 14.40 36.29 0.90
C ASN A 469 13.77 36.01 -0.48
N ILE A 470 14.52 35.42 -1.42
CA ILE A 470 14.01 35.02 -2.73
C ILE A 470 12.90 33.97 -2.58
N ALA A 471 13.14 32.95 -1.76
CA ALA A 471 12.17 31.89 -1.52
C ALA A 471 10.85 32.46 -0.95
N LEU A 472 10.96 33.37 0.03
CA LEU A 472 9.80 34.05 0.63
C LEU A 472 9.02 34.88 -0.40
N GLU A 473 9.71 35.61 -1.28
CA GLU A 473 9.07 36.40 -2.35
C GLU A 473 8.33 35.50 -3.34
N ILE A 474 8.93 34.39 -3.76
CA ILE A 474 8.31 33.43 -4.69
C ILE A 474 7.06 32.80 -4.07
N LEU A 475 7.13 32.37 -2.81
CA LEU A 475 6.00 31.76 -2.09
C LEU A 475 4.85 32.76 -1.87
N LYS A 476 5.19 34.01 -1.56
CA LYS A 476 4.20 35.09 -1.46
C LYS A 476 3.47 35.29 -2.79
N ASN A 477 4.21 35.28 -3.91
CA ASN A 477 3.63 35.43 -5.24
C ASN A 477 2.82 34.20 -5.68
N SER A 478 3.15 33.00 -5.21
CA SER A 478 2.37 31.79 -5.48
C SER A 478 1.12 31.66 -4.60
N GLY A 479 0.95 32.55 -3.61
CA GLY A 479 -0.15 32.48 -2.64
C GLY A 479 -0.10 31.23 -1.76
N SER A 480 1.07 30.59 -1.64
CA SER A 480 1.23 29.32 -0.92
C SER A 480 1.88 29.57 0.44
N PHE A 481 1.33 28.95 1.47
CA PHE A 481 1.89 29.03 2.81
C PHE A 481 2.90 27.91 3.04
N VAL A 482 4.19 28.23 2.99
CA VAL A 482 5.31 27.30 3.22
C VAL A 482 6.35 28.00 4.09
N GLU A 483 6.77 27.36 5.17
CA GLU A 483 7.85 27.87 6.01
C GLU A 483 9.19 27.78 5.28
N VAL A 484 10.13 28.68 5.57
CA VAL A 484 11.45 28.67 4.91
C VAL A 484 12.56 28.86 5.93
N ILE A 485 13.56 27.97 5.86
CA ILE A 485 14.87 28.16 6.48
C ILE A 485 15.97 28.11 5.44
N ALA A 486 17.05 28.85 5.68
CA ALA A 486 18.25 28.79 4.88
C ALA A 486 19.45 28.41 5.74
N ILE A 487 20.32 27.55 5.25
CA ILE A 487 21.54 27.11 5.94
C ILE A 487 22.76 27.50 5.11
N SER A 488 23.70 28.20 5.72
CA SER A 488 24.96 28.59 5.09
C SER A 488 26.16 28.30 6.01
N LYS A 489 27.35 28.21 5.42
CA LYS A 489 28.58 28.10 6.20
C LYS A 489 28.98 29.47 6.74
N GLU A 490 29.46 29.55 7.98
CA GLU A 490 30.09 30.77 8.51
C GLU A 490 31.29 31.15 7.62
N LYS A 491 31.21 32.30 6.94
CA LYS A 491 32.36 32.89 6.24
C LYS A 491 33.34 33.38 7.30
N ARG A 492 34.44 32.66 7.52
CA ARG A 492 35.66 33.19 8.14
C ARG A 492 36.66 33.47 7.02
N ASP A 493 37.39 34.56 7.16
CA ASP A 493 38.38 35.01 6.18
C ASP A 493 39.25 33.87 5.63
N SER A 494 39.23 33.76 4.31
CA SER A 494 40.16 33.04 3.42
C SER A 494 41.11 31.99 4.02
N LYS A 495 40.58 30.85 4.49
CA LYS A 495 41.15 29.47 4.38
C LYS A 495 40.46 28.54 5.38
N ALA A 496 39.26 28.06 5.05
CA ALA A 496 38.64 27.00 5.83
C ALA A 496 39.19 25.62 5.40
N TYR A 497 40.02 25.04 6.27
CA TYR A 497 40.43 23.64 6.18
C TYR A 497 39.19 22.73 6.17
N ARG A 498 39.04 21.95 5.10
CA ARG A 498 37.94 20.99 4.88
C ARG A 498 38.14 19.71 5.71
N SER A 499 38.19 19.80 7.03
CA SER A 499 38.16 18.61 7.90
C SER A 499 36.78 18.41 8.51
N LYS A 500 36.22 17.23 8.25
CA LYS A 500 34.94 16.71 8.73
C LYS A 500 34.75 16.98 10.24
N GLY A 501 33.65 17.63 10.61
CA GLY A 501 33.14 17.67 11.99
C GLY A 501 33.04 19.04 12.68
N GLY A 502 33.57 20.12 12.10
CA GLY A 502 33.66 21.44 12.76
C GLY A 502 33.04 22.62 12.00
N ALA A 503 32.18 22.39 11.00
CA ALA A 503 31.56 23.47 10.24
C ALA A 503 30.58 24.25 11.14
N LYS A 504 30.89 25.52 11.40
CA LYS A 504 29.99 26.47 12.05
C LYS A 504 28.94 26.90 11.03
N ASP A 505 27.94 26.06 10.83
CA ASP A 505 26.81 26.41 9.97
C ASP A 505 25.90 27.41 10.69
N ILE A 506 25.35 28.34 9.92
CA ILE A 506 24.45 29.38 10.37
C ILE A 506 23.09 29.10 9.74
N ILE A 507 22.04 29.06 10.56
CA ILE A 507 20.66 28.89 10.09
C ILE A 507 19.97 30.25 10.12
N HIS A 508 19.30 30.60 9.04
CA HIS A 508 18.53 31.83 8.91
C HIS A 508 17.04 31.48 8.79
N THR A 509 16.20 32.08 9.63
CA THR A 509 14.72 32.05 9.56
C THR A 509 14.19 33.46 9.29
N ILE A 510 12.90 33.65 9.03
CA ILE A 510 12.34 34.99 8.73
C ILE A 510 12.75 36.04 9.78
N SER A 511 12.69 35.69 11.06
CA SER A 511 12.96 36.62 12.16
C SER A 511 14.40 36.57 12.68
N ASN A 512 15.04 35.40 12.67
CA ASN A 512 16.25 35.17 13.47
C ASN A 512 17.40 34.53 12.66
N THR A 513 18.59 34.58 13.25
CA THR A 513 19.77 33.84 12.78
C THR A 513 20.35 33.06 13.94
N PHE A 514 20.54 31.75 13.76
CA PHE A 514 20.94 30.82 14.80
C PHE A 514 22.37 30.32 14.57
N LYS A 515 23.18 30.40 15.62
CA LYS A 515 24.52 29.78 15.72
C LYS A 515 24.48 28.72 16.81
N LEU A 516 24.15 27.49 16.41
CA LEU A 516 23.99 26.38 17.34
C LEU A 516 25.32 25.66 17.59
N LEU A 517 25.42 24.95 18.71
CA LEU A 517 26.58 24.10 18.99
C LEU A 517 26.59 22.90 18.02
N PRO A 518 27.77 22.39 17.61
CA PRO A 518 27.86 21.21 16.75
C PRO A 518 27.20 19.94 17.32
N SER A 519 27.03 19.87 18.64
CA SER A 519 26.34 18.78 19.35
C SER A 519 24.82 18.90 19.34
N ASP A 520 24.27 20.02 18.85
CA ASP A 520 22.83 20.25 18.80
C ASP A 520 22.18 19.37 17.72
N LYS A 521 21.25 18.51 18.13
CA LYS A 521 20.58 17.56 17.23
C LYS A 521 19.75 18.25 16.15
N ARG A 522 19.23 19.44 16.42
CA ARG A 522 18.44 20.23 15.44
C ARG A 522 19.34 20.77 14.35
N LEU A 523 20.55 21.25 14.72
CA LEU A 523 21.56 21.63 13.74
C LEU A 523 21.97 20.43 12.88
N GLN A 524 22.28 19.29 13.51
CA GLN A 524 22.66 18.06 12.81
C GLN A 524 21.57 17.57 11.86
N TRP A 525 20.30 17.74 12.24
CA TRP A 525 19.17 17.44 11.36
C TRP A 525 19.17 18.34 10.11
N VAL A 526 19.24 19.66 10.25
CA VAL A 526 19.30 20.57 9.08
C VAL A 526 20.55 20.30 8.22
N GLN A 527 21.70 20.03 8.84
CA GLN A 527 22.93 19.64 8.15
C GLN A 527 22.77 18.34 7.35
N LYS A 528 22.16 17.31 7.93
CA LYS A 528 21.84 16.05 7.25
C LYS A 528 21.00 16.30 5.99
N LEU A 529 20.00 17.17 6.09
CA LEU A 529 19.15 17.52 4.95
C LEU A 529 19.93 18.26 3.85
N ARG A 530 20.71 19.27 4.22
CA ARG A 530 21.58 20.02 3.29
C ARG A 530 22.57 19.09 2.59
N ASP A 531 23.28 18.27 3.34
CA ASP A 531 24.36 17.43 2.82
C ASP A 531 23.83 16.40 1.80
N GLU A 532 22.60 15.89 1.99
CA GLU A 532 21.95 15.00 1.01
C GLU A 532 21.57 15.73 -0.28
N SER A 533 21.02 16.96 -0.17
CA SER A 533 20.72 17.79 -1.35
C SER A 533 21.98 18.14 -2.13
N HIS A 534 23.03 18.55 -1.42
CA HIS A 534 24.34 18.86 -2.00
C HIS A 534 24.96 17.64 -2.69
N ARG A 535 24.90 16.46 -2.05
CA ARG A 535 25.32 15.19 -2.66
C ARG A 535 24.53 14.90 -3.94
N TYR A 536 23.23 15.15 -3.93
CA TYR A 536 22.36 14.88 -5.05
C TYR A 536 22.64 15.80 -6.25
N ALA A 537 22.78 17.10 -6.03
CA ALA A 537 23.13 18.08 -7.07
C ALA A 537 24.54 17.83 -7.65
N ILE A 538 25.55 17.58 -6.81
CA ILE A 538 26.92 17.23 -7.25
C ILE A 538 26.91 15.99 -8.14
N ASN A 539 26.18 14.94 -7.75
CA ASN A 539 26.12 13.72 -8.56
C ASN A 539 25.44 13.96 -9.91
N PHE A 540 24.40 14.81 -9.94
CA PHE A 540 23.76 15.18 -11.19
C PHE A 540 24.71 15.97 -12.10
N HIS A 541 25.42 16.95 -11.56
CA HIS A 541 26.45 17.70 -12.28
C HIS A 541 27.52 16.77 -12.87
N ARG A 542 28.07 15.87 -12.06
CA ARG A 542 29.06 14.87 -12.50
C ARG A 542 28.53 13.99 -13.63
N SER A 543 27.31 13.48 -13.51
CA SER A 543 26.70 12.65 -14.56
C SER A 543 26.48 13.41 -15.87
N THR A 544 26.05 14.67 -15.79
CA THR A 544 25.84 15.55 -16.94
C THR A 544 27.16 15.86 -17.64
N LYS A 545 28.21 16.15 -16.86
CA LYS A 545 29.57 16.36 -17.38
C LYS A 545 30.12 15.12 -18.09
N LEU A 546 29.95 13.93 -17.51
CA LEU A 546 30.38 12.67 -18.14
C LEU A 546 29.64 12.38 -19.45
N LYS A 547 28.32 12.63 -19.51
CA LYS A 547 27.53 12.49 -20.75
C LYS A 547 28.05 13.43 -21.83
N ASN A 548 28.29 14.70 -21.49
CA ASN A 548 28.81 15.69 -22.42
C ASN A 548 30.22 15.32 -22.91
N MET A 549 31.12 14.88 -22.02
CA MET A 549 32.47 14.44 -22.42
C MET A 549 32.43 13.26 -23.41
N LYS A 550 31.55 12.28 -23.19
CA LYS A 550 31.35 11.16 -24.15
C LYS A 550 30.83 11.66 -25.50
N GLN A 551 29.88 12.59 -25.51
CA GLN A 551 29.34 13.15 -26.75
C GLN A 551 30.39 13.98 -27.52
N ILE A 552 31.24 14.74 -26.81
CA ILE A 552 32.39 15.44 -27.41
C ILE A 552 33.39 14.44 -28.01
N ALA A 553 33.70 13.35 -27.30
CA ALA A 553 34.61 12.31 -27.79
C ALA A 553 34.08 11.63 -29.07
N LEU A 554 32.78 11.30 -29.11
CA LEU A 554 32.13 10.72 -30.29
C LEU A 554 32.18 11.64 -31.52
N LEU A 555 32.05 12.96 -31.31
CA LEU A 555 32.15 13.95 -32.39
C LEU A 555 33.60 14.15 -32.87
N LYS A 556 34.58 14.02 -31.97
CA LYS A 556 36.00 13.99 -32.35
C LYS A 556 36.34 12.77 -33.21
N GLU A 557 35.81 11.59 -32.90
CA GLU A 557 35.97 10.39 -33.74
C GLU A 557 35.37 10.58 -35.14
N LYS A 558 34.32 11.40 -35.27
CA LYS A 558 33.74 11.81 -36.56
C LYS A 558 34.50 12.95 -37.27
N GLY A 559 35.71 13.30 -36.81
CA GLY A 559 36.57 14.30 -37.45
C GLY A 559 36.23 15.77 -37.15
N ILE A 560 35.34 16.04 -36.19
CA ILE A 560 34.95 17.41 -35.82
C ILE A 560 35.85 17.91 -34.67
N GLY A 561 36.69 18.91 -34.94
CA GLY A 561 37.59 19.50 -33.93
C GLY A 561 36.85 20.24 -32.80
N GLU A 562 37.51 20.43 -31.64
CA GLU A 562 36.89 21.00 -30.43
C GLU A 562 36.24 22.38 -30.64
N ALA A 563 36.85 23.24 -31.45
CA ALA A 563 36.32 24.57 -31.76
C ALA A 563 35.02 24.50 -32.57
N SER A 564 34.90 23.51 -33.45
CA SER A 564 33.71 23.24 -34.25
C SER A 564 32.58 22.66 -33.39
N VAL A 565 32.90 21.75 -32.47
CA VAL A 565 31.93 21.21 -31.49
C VAL A 565 31.37 22.32 -30.60
N LYS A 566 32.22 23.24 -30.13
CA LYS A 566 31.78 24.39 -29.33
C LYS A 566 30.83 25.31 -30.10
N LYS A 567 31.16 25.67 -31.35
CA LYS A 567 30.26 26.47 -32.22
C LYS A 567 28.90 25.80 -32.46
N LEU A 568 28.90 24.48 -32.68
CA LEU A 568 27.66 23.74 -32.89
C LEU A 568 26.81 23.69 -31.61
N LEU A 569 27.42 23.51 -30.44
CA LEU A 569 26.71 23.55 -29.15
C LEU A 569 26.15 24.93 -28.84
N ASP A 570 26.90 25.99 -29.10
CA ASP A 570 26.45 27.37 -28.88
C ASP A 570 25.23 27.70 -29.76
N TYR A 571 25.17 27.14 -30.98
CA TYR A 571 24.06 27.38 -31.91
C TYR A 571 22.85 26.47 -31.68
N PHE A 572 23.06 25.15 -31.52
CA PHE A 572 21.99 24.15 -31.42
C PHE A 572 21.56 23.86 -29.96
N GLY A 573 22.32 24.34 -28.97
CA GLY A 573 22.02 24.25 -27.53
C GLY A 573 22.15 22.86 -26.90
N SER A 574 22.04 21.78 -27.67
CA SER A 574 22.17 20.40 -27.17
C SER A 574 22.74 19.44 -28.22
N PHE A 575 23.41 18.38 -27.77
CA PHE A 575 23.95 17.34 -28.66
C PHE A 575 22.88 16.58 -29.45
N GLU A 576 21.69 16.38 -28.87
CA GLU A 576 20.56 15.74 -29.56
C GLU A 576 20.04 16.60 -30.71
N ALA A 577 20.02 17.93 -30.54
CA ALA A 577 19.70 18.86 -31.61
C ALA A 577 20.78 18.88 -32.70
N ILE A 578 22.06 18.76 -32.33
CA ILE A 578 23.17 18.62 -33.30
C ILE A 578 23.06 17.31 -34.08
N GLU A 579 22.66 16.20 -33.47
CA GLU A 579 22.46 14.93 -34.20
C GLU A 579 21.30 15.02 -35.20
N LYS A 580 20.17 15.62 -34.79
CA LYS A 580 18.97 15.78 -35.63
C LYS A 580 19.12 16.82 -36.75
N ALA A 581 20.02 17.80 -36.61
CA ALA A 581 20.26 18.79 -37.65
C ALA A 581 20.78 18.12 -38.93
N SER A 582 20.43 18.69 -40.08
CA SER A 582 20.93 18.25 -41.38
C SER A 582 22.43 18.57 -41.54
N GLU A 583 23.12 17.85 -42.43
CA GLU A 583 24.53 18.15 -42.74
C GLU A 583 24.71 19.57 -43.28
N GLN A 584 23.74 20.10 -44.02
CA GLN A 584 23.75 21.46 -44.54
C GLN A 584 23.69 22.51 -43.42
N GLU A 585 22.82 22.32 -42.42
CA GLU A 585 22.71 23.22 -41.27
C GLU A 585 23.97 23.19 -40.41
N LYS A 586 24.53 22.00 -40.16
CA LYS A 586 25.81 21.87 -39.43
C LYS A 586 26.93 22.60 -40.15
N ASN A 587 27.03 22.41 -41.47
CA ASN A 587 28.05 23.07 -42.28
C ASN A 587 27.85 24.59 -42.36
N ALA A 588 26.60 25.09 -42.40
CA ALA A 588 26.30 26.52 -42.38
C ALA A 588 26.79 27.20 -41.08
N VAL A 589 26.57 26.55 -39.93
CA VAL A 589 27.05 27.05 -38.62
C VAL A 589 28.58 27.02 -38.54
N LEU A 590 29.22 25.97 -39.05
CA LEU A 590 30.68 25.84 -39.05
C LEU A 590 31.37 26.84 -39.99
N ARG A 591 30.73 27.18 -41.13
CA ARG A 591 31.24 28.15 -42.12
C ARG A 591 31.03 29.61 -41.75
N LYS A 592 30.15 29.93 -40.79
CA LYS A 592 30.06 31.29 -40.24
C LYS A 592 31.37 31.65 -39.52
N ARG A 593 32.25 32.39 -40.21
CA ARG A 593 33.34 33.16 -39.58
C ARG A 593 32.71 34.34 -38.82
N LYS A 594 33.31 34.67 -37.69
CA LYS A 594 32.97 35.87 -36.92
C LYS A 594 33.15 37.11 -37.78
#